data_AF-A0A965RVZ0-F1
#
_entry.id   AF-A0A965RVZ0-F1
#
_cell.length_a   1.000
_cell.length_b   1.000
_cell.length_c   1.000
_cell.angle_alpha   90.00
_cell.angle_beta   90.00
_cell.angle_gamma   90.00
#
_symmetry.space_group_name_H-M   'P 1'
#
loop_
_entity.id
_entity.type
_entity.pdbx_description
1 polymer ?
#
loop_
_entity_poly.entity_id
_entity_poly.type
_entity_poly.pdbx_seq_one_letter_code
_entity_poly.pdbx_strand_id
1 'polypeptide(L)'
;MQPVGKRTLEDWIAASVDGKFQVKRLKDKSKLTPENLSKMKEYVKKQFGKNYDAVFGWSDKEMYCSELVWKAYKEILGIKLASPKPLRDFNIDAIEVRKIMQQRYGKEIPYDELMVSPSQL
;
A
#
# COMPACT_ATOMS: atom_id res chain seq x y z
N MET A 1 1.81 11.48 -4.42
CA MET A 1 0.58 11.56 -5.25
C MET A 1 -0.59 11.53 -4.27
N GLN A 2 -1.49 12.51 -4.35
CA GLN A 2 -2.63 12.65 -3.46
C GLN A 2 -3.78 13.27 -4.27
N PRO A 3 -5.05 12.90 -4.00
CA PRO A 3 -5.50 11.80 -3.14
C PRO A 3 -5.38 10.42 -3.82
N VAL A 4 -5.89 9.38 -3.17
CA VAL A 4 -6.14 8.09 -3.84
C VAL A 4 -7.00 8.33 -5.09
N GLY A 5 -6.56 7.81 -6.21
CA GLY A 5 -7.22 8.02 -7.50
C GLY A 5 -6.68 7.10 -8.58
N LYS A 6 -7.06 7.41 -9.82
CA LYS A 6 -6.60 6.70 -11.02
C LYS A 6 -5.62 7.56 -11.81
N ARG A 7 -4.73 6.90 -12.54
CA ARG A 7 -3.83 7.51 -13.51
C ARG A 7 -3.75 6.61 -14.74
N THR A 8 -3.36 7.17 -15.88
CA THR A 8 -2.97 6.38 -17.05
C THR A 8 -1.72 5.56 -16.70
N LEU A 9 -1.52 4.45 -17.40
CA LEU A 9 -0.34 3.62 -17.18
C LEU A 9 0.92 4.36 -17.61
N GLU A 10 0.82 5.11 -18.70
CA GLU A 10 1.88 5.92 -19.30
C GLU A 10 2.40 6.96 -18.31
N ASP A 11 1.52 7.78 -17.73
CA ASP A 11 1.93 8.81 -16.78
C ASP A 11 2.46 8.19 -15.47
N TRP A 12 1.95 7.01 -15.09
CA TRP A 12 2.44 6.29 -13.92
C TRP A 12 3.86 5.77 -14.13
N ILE A 13 4.15 5.18 -15.30
CA ILE A 13 5.50 4.74 -15.68
C ILE A 13 6.45 5.94 -15.79
N ALA A 14 6.00 7.05 -16.37
CA ALA A 14 6.81 8.28 -16.50
C ALA A 14 7.24 8.88 -15.15
N ALA A 15 6.54 8.57 -14.06
CA ALA A 15 6.90 8.99 -12.70
C ALA A 15 7.83 8.01 -11.96
N SER A 16 8.19 6.88 -12.57
CA SER A 16 9.13 5.92 -11.98
C SER A 16 10.58 6.33 -12.22
N VAL A 17 11.48 5.89 -11.35
CA VAL A 17 12.93 6.10 -11.53
C VAL A 17 13.39 5.33 -12.77
N ASP A 18 13.96 6.04 -13.74
CA ASP A 18 14.40 5.52 -15.05
C ASP A 18 13.32 4.80 -15.87
N GLY A 19 12.02 5.03 -15.63
CA GLY A 19 10.95 4.30 -16.32
C GLY A 19 10.85 2.82 -15.94
N LYS A 20 11.55 2.36 -14.89
CA LYS A 20 11.60 0.96 -14.48
C LYS A 20 10.40 0.58 -13.62
N PHE A 21 9.74 -0.52 -13.97
CA PHE A 21 8.66 -1.09 -13.18
C PHE A 21 8.63 -2.62 -13.28
N GLN A 22 7.92 -3.25 -12.35
CA GLN A 22 7.63 -4.68 -12.37
C GLN A 22 6.13 -4.89 -12.17
N VAL A 23 5.58 -5.90 -12.85
CA VAL A 23 4.20 -6.34 -12.66
C VAL A 23 4.20 -7.77 -12.12
N LYS A 24 3.48 -7.98 -11.03
CA LYS A 24 3.25 -9.30 -10.43
C LYS A 24 1.77 -9.67 -10.58
N ARG A 25 1.48 -10.96 -10.67
CA ARG A 25 0.12 -11.52 -10.71
C ARG A 25 0.07 -12.81 -9.90
N LEU A 26 -1.07 -13.11 -9.29
CA LEU A 26 -1.27 -14.39 -8.60
C LEU A 26 -0.96 -15.57 -9.53
N LYS A 27 -0.25 -16.56 -8.98
CA LYS A 27 0.01 -17.83 -9.67
C LYS A 27 -1.28 -18.58 -9.93
N ASP A 28 -2.11 -18.71 -8.89
CA ASP A 28 -3.48 -19.22 -9.02
C ASP A 28 -4.39 -18.11 -9.57
N LYS A 29 -4.82 -18.29 -10.81
CA LYS A 29 -5.71 -17.35 -11.51
C LYS A 29 -7.18 -17.67 -11.31
N SER A 30 -7.53 -18.79 -10.68
CA SER A 30 -8.92 -19.21 -10.49
C SER A 30 -9.73 -18.18 -9.69
N LYS A 31 -9.06 -17.43 -8.81
CA LYS A 31 -9.67 -16.34 -8.01
C LYS A 31 -9.80 -15.02 -8.78
N LEU A 32 -9.11 -14.85 -9.91
CA LEU A 32 -9.14 -13.65 -10.74
C LEU A 32 -10.25 -13.72 -11.81
N THR A 33 -11.46 -14.10 -11.40
CA THR A 33 -12.63 -14.14 -12.27
C THR A 33 -13.08 -12.72 -12.67
N PRO A 34 -13.80 -12.54 -13.80
CA PRO A 34 -14.34 -11.24 -14.17
C PRO A 34 -15.18 -10.57 -13.07
N GLU A 35 -15.97 -11.36 -12.34
CA GLU A 35 -16.78 -10.90 -11.22
C GLU A 35 -15.91 -10.36 -10.08
N ASN A 36 -14.91 -11.15 -9.64
CA ASN A 36 -14.01 -10.73 -8.57
C ASN A 36 -13.19 -9.49 -8.98
N LEU A 37 -12.73 -9.43 -10.22
CA LEU A 37 -12.04 -8.25 -10.75
C LEU A 37 -12.94 -7.00 -10.77
N SER A 38 -14.25 -7.14 -11.03
CA SER A 38 -15.21 -6.04 -10.91
C SER A 38 -15.32 -5.57 -9.46
N LYS A 39 -15.52 -6.50 -8.52
CA LYS A 39 -15.61 -6.20 -7.08
C LYS A 39 -14.34 -5.54 -6.55
N MET A 40 -13.15 -5.98 -7.00
CA MET A 40 -11.88 -5.33 -6.66
C MET A 40 -11.81 -3.89 -7.18
N LYS A 41 -12.22 -3.66 -8.43
CA LYS A 41 -12.28 -2.30 -9.00
C LYS A 41 -13.25 -1.42 -8.23
N GLU A 42 -14.42 -1.93 -7.87
CA GLU A 42 -15.41 -1.21 -7.08
C GLU A 42 -14.89 -0.88 -5.67
N TYR A 43 -14.26 -1.84 -5.00
CA TYR A 43 -13.62 -1.63 -3.70
C TYR A 43 -12.59 -0.49 -3.77
N VAL A 44 -11.69 -0.52 -4.75
CA VAL A 44 -10.65 0.51 -4.92
C VAL A 44 -11.28 1.87 -5.25
N LYS A 45 -12.31 1.93 -6.10
CA LYS A 45 -13.02 3.18 -6.42
C LYS A 45 -13.67 3.81 -5.19
N LYS A 46 -14.19 3.01 -4.25
CA LYS A 46 -14.73 3.52 -2.97
C LYS A 46 -13.66 4.20 -2.09
N GLN A 47 -12.37 3.96 -2.36
CA GLN A 47 -11.28 4.62 -1.64
C GLN A 47 -10.83 5.93 -2.29
N PHE A 48 -11.36 6.29 -3.47
CA PHE A 48 -10.96 7.51 -4.17
C PHE A 48 -11.26 8.75 -3.33
N GLY A 49 -10.36 9.73 -3.39
CA GLY A 49 -10.46 10.96 -2.60
C GLY A 49 -9.87 10.86 -1.20
N LYS A 50 -9.55 9.67 -0.69
CA LYS A 50 -8.82 9.53 0.58
C LYS A 50 -7.45 10.18 0.49
N ASN A 51 -7.05 10.87 1.55
CA ASN A 51 -5.71 11.43 1.67
C ASN A 51 -4.67 10.31 1.77
N TYR A 52 -3.45 10.65 1.38
CA TYR A 52 -2.34 9.72 1.52
C TYR A 52 -1.97 9.59 2.99
N ASP A 53 -1.96 8.36 3.51
CA ASP A 53 -1.53 8.12 4.89
C ASP A 53 -0.01 8.26 4.99
N ALA A 54 0.43 9.44 5.45
CA ALA A 54 1.83 9.72 5.67
C ALA A 54 2.36 9.08 6.97
N VAL A 55 1.51 8.71 7.92
CA VAL A 55 1.91 8.09 9.19
C VAL A 55 1.90 6.56 9.12
N PHE A 56 1.47 5.98 8.00
CA PHE A 56 1.35 4.53 7.81
C PHE A 56 0.50 3.86 8.91
N GLY A 57 -0.62 4.51 9.27
CA GLY A 57 -1.60 3.92 10.16
C GLY A 57 -2.37 2.79 9.48
N TRP A 58 -2.95 1.89 10.27
CA TRP A 58 -3.74 0.77 9.75
C TRP A 58 -5.26 1.06 9.69
N SER A 59 -5.66 2.26 10.08
CA SER A 59 -7.06 2.72 10.02
C SER A 59 -7.57 2.81 8.57
N ASP A 60 -8.88 2.91 8.39
CA ASP A 60 -9.47 3.15 7.05
C ASP A 60 -9.66 4.64 6.72
N LYS A 61 -9.17 5.57 7.55
CA LYS A 61 -9.39 7.01 7.39
C LYS A 61 -8.58 7.59 6.22
N GLU A 62 -7.32 7.23 6.17
CA GLU A 62 -6.36 7.58 5.11
C GLU A 62 -5.90 6.29 4.46
N MET A 63 -5.08 6.38 3.41
CA MET A 63 -4.64 5.18 2.70
C MET A 63 -3.25 5.37 2.10
N TYR A 64 -2.35 4.42 2.33
CA TYR A 64 -1.05 4.40 1.66
C TYR A 64 -0.97 3.30 0.59
N CYS A 65 0.11 3.31 -0.19
CA CYS A 65 0.17 2.59 -1.47
C CYS A 65 0.01 1.06 -1.36
N SER A 66 0.79 0.40 -0.51
CA SER A 66 0.75 -1.06 -0.33
C SER A 66 -0.45 -1.52 0.50
N GLU A 67 -0.98 -0.68 1.38
CA GLU A 67 -2.21 -0.94 2.13
C GLU A 67 -3.41 -1.11 1.22
N LEU A 68 -3.61 -0.19 0.26
CA LEU A 68 -4.72 -0.24 -0.69
C LEU A 68 -4.75 -1.56 -1.46
N VAL A 69 -3.58 -2.00 -1.92
CA VAL A 69 -3.42 -3.27 -2.65
C VAL A 69 -3.71 -4.43 -1.71
N TRP A 70 -3.12 -4.46 -0.52
CA TRP A 70 -3.33 -5.55 0.44
C TRP A 70 -4.81 -5.68 0.86
N LYS A 71 -5.46 -4.56 1.22
CA LYS A 71 -6.87 -4.55 1.62
C LYS A 71 -7.78 -4.98 0.47
N ALA A 72 -7.54 -4.55 -0.78
CA ALA A 72 -8.34 -4.99 -1.93
C ALA A 72 -8.30 -6.51 -2.14
N TYR A 73 -7.13 -7.15 -1.99
CA TYR A 73 -7.00 -8.61 -2.08
C TYR A 73 -7.64 -9.32 -0.88
N LYS A 74 -7.45 -8.79 0.33
CA LYS A 74 -8.00 -9.37 1.56
C LYS A 74 -9.53 -9.30 1.59
N GLU A 75 -10.12 -8.13 1.28
CA GLU A 75 -11.57 -7.94 1.35
C GLU A 75 -12.34 -8.67 0.24
N ILE A 76 -11.79 -8.76 -0.97
CA ILE A 76 -12.54 -9.33 -2.12
C ILE A 76 -12.20 -10.79 -2.37
N LEU A 77 -10.93 -11.18 -2.19
CA LEU A 77 -10.48 -12.55 -2.49
C LEU A 77 -10.25 -13.38 -1.22
N GLY A 78 -10.26 -12.77 -0.03
CA GLY A 78 -9.87 -13.43 1.21
C GLY A 78 -8.37 -13.73 1.29
N ILE A 79 -7.55 -13.11 0.43
CA ILE A 79 -6.12 -13.42 0.30
C ILE A 79 -5.30 -12.37 1.07
N LYS A 80 -4.54 -12.82 2.06
CA LYS A 80 -3.50 -12.01 2.71
C LYS A 80 -2.21 -12.11 1.89
N LEU A 81 -1.91 -11.09 1.08
CA LEU A 81 -0.72 -11.08 0.21
C LEU A 81 0.60 -11.15 1.00
N ALA A 82 0.60 -10.54 2.19
CA ALA A 82 1.68 -10.59 3.16
C ALA A 82 1.09 -10.60 4.57
N SER A 83 1.90 -10.97 5.56
CA SER A 83 1.55 -10.73 6.97
C SER A 83 1.93 -9.29 7.33
N PRO A 84 0.97 -8.45 7.76
CA PRO A 84 1.30 -7.15 8.35
C PRO A 84 2.29 -7.33 9.50
N LYS A 85 3.27 -6.43 9.60
CA LYS A 85 4.29 -6.44 10.65
C LYS A 85 4.29 -5.11 11.38
N PRO A 86 4.59 -5.08 12.68
CA PRO A 86 4.72 -3.83 13.42
C PRO A 86 5.91 -3.01 12.88
N LEU A 87 5.84 -1.68 12.98
CA LEU A 87 6.90 -0.78 12.51
C LEU A 87 8.29 -1.17 13.02
N ARG A 88 8.39 -1.63 14.27
CA ARG A 88 9.64 -2.09 14.91
C ARG A 88 10.34 -3.26 14.20
N ASP A 89 9.61 -4.04 13.38
CA ASP A 89 10.17 -5.20 12.68
C ASP A 89 10.82 -4.83 11.34
N PHE A 90 10.73 -3.58 10.91
CA PHE A 90 11.41 -3.07 9.72
C PHE A 90 12.81 -2.58 10.08
N ASN A 91 13.72 -2.57 9.09
CA ASN A 91 15.04 -1.98 9.30
C ASN A 91 14.93 -0.46 9.42
N ILE A 92 15.03 0.02 10.65
CA ILE A 92 14.94 1.43 11.04
C ILE A 92 16.26 1.95 11.66
N ASP A 93 17.36 1.24 11.45
CA ASP A 93 18.64 1.57 12.09
C ASP A 93 19.45 2.64 11.36
N ALA A 94 19.25 2.77 10.04
CA ALA A 94 19.91 3.79 9.25
C ALA A 94 19.56 5.20 9.74
N ILE A 95 20.57 6.06 9.83
CA ILE A 95 20.43 7.44 10.36
C ILE A 95 19.40 8.23 9.55
N GLU A 96 19.37 8.04 8.23
CA GLU A 96 18.43 8.65 7.30
C GLU A 96 16.99 8.23 7.61
N VAL A 97 16.78 6.94 7.90
CA VAL A 97 15.45 6.41 8.26
C VAL A 97 14.99 7.00 9.60
N ARG A 98 15.87 7.03 10.61
CA ARG A 98 15.55 7.62 11.91
C ARG A 98 15.21 9.11 11.82
N LYS A 99 15.90 9.87 10.98
CA LYS A 99 15.58 11.29 10.70
C LYS A 99 14.19 11.43 10.08
N ILE A 100 13.85 10.62 9.08
CA ILE A 100 12.52 10.63 8.46
C ILE A 100 11.44 10.25 9.48
N MET A 101 11.69 9.25 10.31
CA MET A 101 10.76 8.85 11.38
C MET A 101 10.53 9.99 12.37
N GLN A 102 11.58 10.69 12.80
CA GLN A 102 11.43 11.83 13.71
C GLN A 102 10.70 13.01 13.06
N GLN A 103 10.96 13.30 11.77
CA GLN A 103 10.21 14.34 11.05
C GLN A 103 8.72 14.01 10.92
N ARG A 104 8.39 12.73 10.77
CA ARG A 104 7.04 12.24 10.52
C ARG A 104 6.22 12.05 11.80
N TYR A 105 6.82 11.43 12.81
CA TYR A 105 6.16 11.01 14.04
C TYR A 105 6.54 11.87 15.26
N GLY A 106 7.56 12.73 15.13
CA GLY A 106 8.07 13.48 16.26
C GLY A 106 8.63 12.56 17.34
N LYS A 107 8.09 12.70 18.56
CA LYS A 107 8.49 11.90 19.73
C LYS A 107 7.68 10.60 19.88
N GLU A 108 6.51 10.53 19.27
CA GLU A 108 5.55 9.43 19.45
C GLU A 108 5.61 8.49 18.24
N ILE A 109 6.71 7.74 18.12
CA ILE A 109 6.89 6.76 17.06
C ILE A 109 6.01 5.54 17.35
N PRO A 110 5.10 5.14 16.45
CA PRO A 110 4.15 4.07 16.68
C PRO A 110 4.78 2.70 16.36
N TYR A 111 5.69 2.24 17.21
CA TYR A 111 6.46 1.00 17.01
C TYR A 111 5.61 -0.28 16.85
N ASP A 112 4.38 -0.28 17.36
CA ASP A 112 3.43 -1.40 17.31
C ASP A 112 2.42 -1.31 16.17
N GLU A 113 2.38 -0.20 15.43
CA GLU A 113 1.44 -0.04 14.32
C GLU A 113 1.74 -1.07 13.24
N LEU A 114 0.73 -1.86 12.88
CA LEU A 114 0.85 -2.87 11.85
C LEU A 114 0.86 -2.21 10.48
N MET A 115 1.80 -2.63 9.63
CA MET A 115 1.90 -2.15 8.27
C MET A 115 2.37 -3.23 7.30
N VAL A 116 2.03 -3.02 6.04
CA VAL A 116 2.52 -3.78 4.90
C VAL A 116 3.31 -2.85 4.00
N SER A 117 4.57 -3.17 3.73
CA SER A 117 5.44 -2.43 2.81
C SER A 117 5.33 -2.94 1.37
N PRO A 118 5.69 -2.13 0.36
CA PRO A 118 5.70 -2.58 -1.04
C PRO A 118 6.62 -3.78 -1.30
N SER A 119 7.71 -3.93 -0.55
CA SER A 119 8.67 -5.05 -0.72
C SER A 119 8.12 -6.38 -0.21
N GLN A 120 7.10 -6.37 0.65
CA GLN A 120 6.41 -7.58 1.11
C GLN A 120 5.40 -8.13 0.09
N LEU A 121 5.01 -7.33 -0.92
CA LEU A 121 4.07 -7.70 -1.98
C LEU A 121 4.82 -8.22 -3.22
#